data_AF-W9WRA7-F1
#
_entry.id   AF-W9WRA7-F1
#
_cell.length_a   1.000
_cell.length_b   1.000
_cell.length_c   1.000
_cell.angle_alpha   90.00
_cell.angle_beta   90.00
_cell.angle_gamma   90.00
#
_symmetry.space_group_name_H-M   'P 1'
#
loop_
_entity.id
_entity.type
_entity.pdbx_description
1 polymer ?
#
loop_
_entity_poly.entity_id
_entity_poly.type
_entity_poly.pdbx_seq_one_letter_code
_entity_poly.pdbx_strand_id
1 'polypeptide(L)'
;MEYAKKTFQEPPGKALWEYQRLFERVFGDIGSCRIEEAADEPLQGSHRLVSSVTALGLHHNDEKKYTDRLQSWENFNLCWQALGQKQKDMISETLETGRQPADILSADTIKSLMDDLVDIGDKPEPYSLVDFEMGFWEEEIIHVLTECLDDAHGRRSMSVEREPNSSPVSADCSDEFYRNFAPWEGG
;
A
#
# COMPACT_ATOMS: atom_id res chain seq x y z
N MET A 1 -5.77 45.11 13.18
CA MET A 1 -6.15 44.54 11.87
C MET A 1 -5.57 43.14 11.83
N GLU A 2 -6.36 42.20 12.35
CA GLU A 2 -5.97 40.81 12.54
C GLU A 2 -6.30 40.06 11.25
N TYR A 3 -5.26 39.56 10.56
CA TYR A 3 -5.43 38.72 9.39
C TYR A 3 -6.04 37.38 9.85
N ALA A 4 -7.34 37.25 9.71
CA ALA A 4 -8.03 35.97 9.81
C ALA A 4 -7.38 35.02 8.79
N LYS A 5 -6.59 34.07 9.29
CA LYS A 5 -6.19 32.88 8.55
C LYS A 5 -7.47 32.14 8.20
N LYS A 6 -8.01 32.45 7.01
CA LYS A 6 -9.08 31.70 6.40
C LYS A 6 -8.46 30.37 5.97
N THR A 7 -8.39 29.42 6.89
CA THR A 7 -8.19 28.01 6.56
C THR A 7 -9.32 27.67 5.60
N PHE A 8 -8.96 27.52 4.34
CA PHE A 8 -9.87 27.02 3.32
C PHE A 8 -10.16 25.56 3.70
N GLN A 9 -11.17 25.34 4.54
CA GLN A 9 -11.72 24.02 4.75
C GLN A 9 -12.42 23.64 3.45
N GLU A 10 -11.71 22.89 2.60
CA GLU A 10 -12.37 22.18 1.52
C GLU A 10 -13.47 21.29 2.10
N PRO A 11 -14.63 21.18 1.42
CA PRO A 11 -15.69 20.32 1.89
C PRO A 11 -15.15 18.89 1.99
N PRO A 12 -15.32 18.19 3.13
CA PRO A 12 -14.67 16.90 3.40
C PRO A 12 -14.98 15.83 2.34
N GLY A 13 -16.13 15.90 1.69
CA GLY A 13 -16.47 15.01 0.56
C GLY A 13 -15.60 15.20 -0.68
N LYS A 14 -15.06 16.42 -0.92
CA LYS A 14 -14.12 16.69 -2.01
C LYS A 14 -12.70 16.18 -1.69
N ALA A 15 -12.37 15.94 -0.43
CA ALA A 15 -11.05 15.45 -0.08
C ALA A 15 -11.00 13.92 -0.04
N LEU A 16 -12.11 13.23 0.29
CA LEU A 16 -12.17 11.75 0.30
C LEU A 16 -12.12 11.10 -1.08
N TRP A 17 -12.78 11.67 -2.10
CA TRP A 17 -12.70 11.10 -3.46
C TRP A 17 -11.29 11.18 -4.05
N GLU A 18 -10.47 12.16 -3.62
CA GLU A 18 -9.08 12.25 -4.05
C GLU A 18 -8.26 11.05 -3.55
N TYR A 19 -8.54 10.58 -2.32
CA TYR A 19 -7.91 9.36 -1.80
C TYR A 19 -8.43 8.11 -2.48
N GLN A 20 -9.74 8.01 -2.75
CA GLN A 20 -10.31 6.89 -3.52
C GLN A 20 -9.63 6.76 -4.88
N ARG A 21 -9.49 7.88 -5.62
CA ARG A 21 -8.82 7.90 -6.92
C ARG A 21 -7.33 7.57 -6.82
N LEU A 22 -6.67 7.99 -5.74
CA LEU A 22 -5.28 7.63 -5.47
C LEU A 22 -5.15 6.11 -5.29
N PHE A 23 -6.01 5.49 -4.47
CA PHE A 23 -5.99 4.04 -4.28
C PHE A 23 -6.26 3.31 -5.60
N GLU A 24 -7.30 3.67 -6.34
CA GLU A 24 -7.60 3.08 -7.66
C GLU A 24 -6.39 3.10 -8.60
N ARG A 25 -5.65 4.22 -8.60
CA ARG A 25 -4.44 4.35 -9.42
C ARG A 25 -3.34 3.40 -8.96
N VAL A 26 -3.03 3.37 -7.66
CA VAL A 26 -2.02 2.45 -7.12
C VAL A 26 -2.39 1.00 -7.44
N PHE A 27 -3.65 0.60 -7.27
CA PHE A 27 -4.08 -0.74 -7.64
C PHE A 27 -3.86 -1.04 -9.14
N GLY A 28 -4.08 -0.06 -10.01
CA GLY A 28 -3.74 -0.17 -11.43
C GLY A 28 -2.24 -0.31 -11.69
N ASP A 29 -1.39 0.38 -10.93
CA ASP A 29 0.08 0.28 -11.01
C ASP A 29 0.56 -1.10 -10.52
N ILE A 30 0.04 -1.59 -9.38
CA ILE A 30 0.28 -2.93 -8.84
C ILE A 30 -0.14 -4.02 -9.84
N GLY A 31 -1.36 -3.91 -10.38
CA GLY A 31 -1.88 -4.85 -11.37
C GLY A 31 -1.08 -4.87 -12.68
N SER A 32 -0.32 -3.80 -12.95
CA SER A 32 0.59 -3.70 -14.10
C SER A 32 2.04 -4.07 -13.78
N CYS A 33 2.33 -4.57 -12.57
CA CYS A 33 3.69 -4.87 -12.10
C CYS A 33 4.63 -3.65 -12.08
N ARG A 34 4.11 -2.44 -11.86
CA ARG A 34 4.90 -1.21 -11.71
C ARG A 34 5.14 -0.90 -10.22
N ILE A 35 5.94 -1.72 -9.55
CA ILE A 35 6.03 -1.74 -8.08
C ILE A 35 6.82 -0.56 -7.53
N GLU A 36 7.90 -0.14 -8.18
CA GLU A 36 8.63 1.07 -7.81
C GLU A 36 7.73 2.32 -7.87
N GLU A 37 6.92 2.46 -8.93
CA GLU A 37 5.94 3.55 -9.05
C GLU A 37 4.83 3.43 -7.99
N ALA A 38 4.32 2.21 -7.78
CA ALA A 38 3.26 1.93 -6.84
C ALA A 38 3.68 2.04 -5.36
N ALA A 39 4.97 2.17 -5.03
CA ALA A 39 5.43 2.27 -3.64
C ALA A 39 5.46 3.71 -3.10
N ASP A 40 5.72 4.69 -3.97
CA ASP A 40 5.83 6.10 -3.57
C ASP A 40 4.45 6.76 -3.37
N GLU A 41 3.47 6.40 -4.22
CA GLU A 41 2.13 6.99 -4.19
C GLU A 41 1.29 6.62 -2.95
N PRO A 42 1.27 5.37 -2.47
CA PRO A 42 0.63 5.01 -1.22
C PRO A 42 1.28 5.73 -0.06
N LEU A 43 2.61 5.83 -0.02
CA LEU A 43 3.32 6.48 1.07
C LEU A 43 2.95 7.96 1.21
N GLN A 44 3.01 8.71 0.10
CA GLN A 44 2.60 10.11 0.10
C GLN A 44 1.10 10.27 0.40
N GLY A 45 0.28 9.36 -0.12
CA GLY A 45 -1.15 9.26 0.18
C GLY A 45 -1.42 9.04 1.68
N SER A 46 -0.71 8.10 2.29
CA SER A 46 -0.76 7.76 3.72
C SER A 46 -0.45 8.97 4.58
N HIS A 47 0.69 9.62 4.33
CA HIS A 47 1.09 10.81 5.08
C HIS A 47 0.04 11.92 5.02
N ARG A 48 -0.54 12.16 3.85
CA ARG A 48 -1.60 13.16 3.67
C ARG A 48 -2.89 12.76 4.38
N LEU A 49 -3.29 11.49 4.28
CA LEU A 49 -4.51 10.95 4.88
C LEU A 49 -4.46 11.08 6.40
N VAL A 50 -3.42 10.52 7.04
CA VAL A 50 -3.26 10.53 8.50
C VAL A 50 -3.13 11.94 9.06
N SER A 51 -2.44 12.84 8.34
CA SER A 51 -2.32 14.26 8.72
C SER A 51 -3.64 15.02 8.59
N SER A 52 -4.59 14.49 7.83
CA SER A 52 -5.88 15.12 7.55
C SER A 52 -7.05 14.46 8.29
N VAL A 53 -6.82 13.48 9.16
CA VAL A 53 -7.85 12.71 9.89
C VAL A 53 -8.88 13.61 10.58
N THR A 54 -8.44 14.71 11.20
CA THR A 54 -9.36 15.68 11.82
C THR A 54 -10.14 16.47 10.77
N ALA A 55 -9.46 16.99 9.75
CA ALA A 55 -10.06 17.82 8.71
C ALA A 55 -11.08 17.06 7.84
N LEU A 56 -10.83 15.77 7.61
CA LEU A 56 -11.69 14.86 6.87
C LEU A 56 -12.85 14.32 7.70
N GLY A 57 -12.83 14.53 9.02
CA GLY A 57 -13.83 13.96 9.93
C GLY A 57 -13.72 12.44 10.06
N LEU A 58 -12.55 11.85 9.74
CA LEU A 58 -12.31 10.40 9.83
C LEU A 58 -12.37 9.89 11.28
N HIS A 59 -12.06 10.76 12.25
CA HIS A 59 -12.15 10.53 13.69
C HIS A 59 -13.55 10.71 14.29
N HIS A 60 -14.52 11.24 13.55
CA HIS A 60 -15.83 11.59 14.13
C HIS A 60 -16.81 10.42 14.02
N ASN A 61 -17.47 10.06 15.11
CA ASN A 61 -18.49 9.01 15.16
C ASN A 61 -19.85 9.48 14.59
N ASP A 62 -19.85 10.07 13.38
CA ASP A 62 -21.09 10.40 12.65
C ASP A 62 -21.61 9.13 11.97
N GLU A 63 -22.68 8.54 12.50
CA GLU A 63 -23.28 7.30 11.97
C GLU A 63 -23.61 7.41 10.47
N LYS A 64 -23.95 8.60 9.97
CA LYS A 64 -24.31 8.80 8.55
C LYS A 64 -23.13 8.68 7.60
N LYS A 65 -21.91 8.73 8.12
CA LYS A 65 -20.66 8.65 7.35
C LYS A 65 -19.83 7.43 7.73
N TYR A 66 -20.35 6.55 8.59
CA TYR A 66 -19.62 5.39 9.10
C TYR A 66 -19.09 4.50 7.97
N THR A 67 -19.97 4.16 7.01
CA THR A 67 -19.62 3.31 5.86
C THR A 67 -18.52 3.92 4.99
N ASP A 68 -18.63 5.20 4.61
CA ASP A 68 -17.65 5.85 3.75
C ASP A 68 -16.26 5.97 4.41
N ARG A 69 -16.25 6.21 5.73
CA ARG A 69 -15.00 6.26 6.52
C ARG A 69 -14.36 4.87 6.62
N LEU A 70 -15.16 3.85 6.95
CA LEU A 70 -14.71 2.47 7.07
C LEU A 70 -14.09 1.98 5.76
N GLN A 71 -14.79 2.20 4.65
CA GLN A 71 -14.32 1.84 3.32
C GLN A 71 -13.02 2.58 2.94
N SER A 72 -12.84 3.82 3.39
CA SER A 72 -11.60 4.57 3.13
C SER A 72 -10.40 3.96 3.85
N TRP A 73 -10.56 3.54 5.11
CA TRP A 73 -9.51 2.85 5.87
C TRP A 73 -9.25 1.43 5.35
N GLU A 74 -10.30 0.70 4.99
CA GLU A 74 -10.18 -0.62 4.40
C GLU A 74 -9.43 -0.59 3.06
N ASN A 75 -9.83 0.28 2.13
CA ASN A 75 -9.13 0.44 0.85
C ASN A 75 -7.67 0.86 1.04
N PHE A 76 -7.42 1.70 2.03
CA PHE A 76 -6.08 2.12 2.40
C PHE A 76 -5.22 0.92 2.85
N ASN A 77 -5.73 0.09 3.75
CA ASN A 77 -5.01 -1.09 4.26
C ASN A 77 -4.80 -2.13 3.15
N LEU A 78 -5.82 -2.40 2.34
CA LEU A 78 -5.77 -3.33 1.22
C LEU A 78 -4.74 -2.89 0.17
N CYS A 79 -4.57 -1.59 -0.06
CA CYS A 79 -3.58 -1.04 -0.98
C CYS A 79 -2.15 -1.45 -0.59
N TRP A 80 -1.81 -1.29 0.70
CA TRP A 80 -0.51 -1.68 1.23
C TRP A 80 -0.29 -3.19 1.24
N GLN A 81 -1.32 -3.97 1.60
CA GLN A 81 -1.24 -5.43 1.54
C GLN A 81 -1.06 -5.93 0.10
N ALA A 82 -1.79 -5.35 -0.86
CA ALA A 82 -1.66 -5.71 -2.27
C ALA A 82 -0.26 -5.38 -2.81
N LEU A 83 0.33 -4.26 -2.40
CA LEU A 83 1.71 -3.89 -2.76
C LEU A 83 2.70 -4.93 -2.23
N GLY A 84 2.63 -5.24 -0.93
CA GLY A 84 3.51 -6.22 -0.30
C GLY A 84 3.35 -7.63 -0.89
N GLN A 85 2.12 -8.06 -1.12
CA GLN A 85 1.84 -9.36 -1.72
C GLN A 85 2.36 -9.44 -3.16
N LYS A 86 2.21 -8.38 -3.96
CA LYS A 86 2.76 -8.34 -5.33
C LYS A 86 4.27 -8.41 -5.35
N GLN A 87 4.94 -7.68 -4.46
CA GLN A 87 6.38 -7.78 -4.28
C GLN A 87 6.79 -9.22 -3.92
N LYS A 88 6.07 -9.88 -3.00
CA LYS A 88 6.33 -11.27 -2.59
C LYS A 88 6.15 -12.27 -3.74
N ASP A 89 5.08 -12.12 -4.51
CA ASP A 89 4.79 -12.99 -5.66
C ASP A 89 5.90 -12.87 -6.71
N MET A 90 6.34 -11.64 -7.01
CA MET A 90 7.42 -11.37 -7.97
C MET A 90 8.76 -11.93 -7.49
N ILE A 91 9.07 -11.85 -6.19
CA ILE A 91 10.24 -12.50 -5.60
C ILE A 91 10.11 -14.03 -5.70
N SER A 92 8.94 -14.60 -5.42
CA SER A 92 8.70 -16.04 -5.50
C SER A 92 8.84 -16.57 -6.92
N GLU A 93 8.27 -15.88 -7.92
CA GLU A 93 8.42 -16.23 -9.33
C GLU A 93 9.89 -16.17 -9.77
N THR A 94 10.65 -15.19 -9.25
CA THR A 94 12.10 -15.12 -9.46
C THR A 94 12.82 -16.37 -8.95
N LEU A 95 12.43 -16.85 -7.76
CA LEU A 95 13.03 -18.03 -7.13
C LEU A 95 12.71 -19.30 -7.92
N GLU A 96 11.47 -19.43 -8.41
CA GLU A 96 11.03 -20.59 -9.19
C GLU A 96 11.62 -20.63 -10.60
N THR A 97 11.64 -19.49 -11.28
CA THR A 97 12.00 -19.42 -12.71
C THR A 97 13.46 -19.01 -12.95
N GLY A 98 14.14 -18.46 -11.93
CA GLY A 98 15.47 -17.86 -12.05
C GLY A 98 15.49 -16.52 -12.81
N ARG A 99 14.34 -16.01 -13.24
CA ARG A 99 14.24 -14.76 -14.01
C ARG A 99 14.15 -13.57 -13.08
N GLN A 100 14.96 -12.54 -13.35
CA GLN A 100 14.83 -11.29 -12.64
C GLN A 100 13.61 -10.52 -13.14
N PRO A 101 12.67 -10.13 -12.25
CA PRO A 101 11.61 -9.20 -12.61
C PRO A 101 12.26 -7.84 -12.90
N ALA A 102 11.67 -7.11 -13.83
CA ALA A 102 12.21 -5.81 -14.24
C ALA A 102 12.03 -4.73 -13.16
N ASP A 103 11.06 -4.91 -12.25
CA ASP A 103 10.61 -3.88 -11.31
C ASP A 103 10.29 -4.54 -9.95
N ILE A 104 11.28 -4.58 -9.05
CA ILE A 104 11.12 -5.05 -7.66
C ILE A 104 11.76 -4.04 -6.72
N LEU A 105 11.13 -3.82 -5.57
CA LEU A 105 11.71 -2.96 -4.54
C LEU A 105 12.99 -3.54 -3.97
N SER A 106 13.98 -2.68 -3.77
CA SER A 106 15.21 -3.06 -3.08
C SER A 106 14.95 -3.34 -1.60
N ALA A 107 15.80 -4.14 -0.96
CA ALA A 107 15.68 -4.40 0.48
C ALA A 107 15.77 -3.13 1.33
N ASP A 108 16.58 -2.15 0.91
CA ASP A 108 16.69 -0.87 1.61
C ASP A 108 15.41 -0.03 1.43
N THR A 109 14.80 -0.08 0.24
CA THR A 109 13.50 0.55 -0.03
C THR A 109 12.39 -0.08 0.82
N ILE A 110 12.32 -1.41 0.89
CA ILE A 110 11.32 -2.11 1.71
C ILE A 110 11.46 -1.73 3.19
N LYS A 111 12.70 -1.68 3.70
CA LYS A 111 12.95 -1.25 5.09
C LYS A 111 12.53 0.20 5.34
N SER A 112 12.86 1.11 4.42
CA SER A 112 12.42 2.50 4.53
C SER A 112 10.90 2.61 4.55
N LEU A 113 10.20 1.84 3.71
CA LEU A 113 8.73 1.82 3.70
C LEU A 113 8.18 1.29 5.02
N MET A 114 8.77 0.25 5.59
CA MET A 114 8.36 -0.27 6.90
C MET A 114 8.55 0.77 8.01
N ASP A 115 9.70 1.45 8.05
CA ASP A 115 9.96 2.51 9.04
C ASP A 115 8.95 3.66 8.88
N ASP A 116 8.67 4.09 7.65
CA ASP A 116 7.70 5.15 7.40
C ASP A 116 6.26 4.72 7.76
N LEU A 117 5.90 3.45 7.56
CA LEU A 117 4.61 2.90 7.94
C LEU A 117 4.39 2.97 9.46
N VAL A 118 5.40 2.61 10.27
CA VAL A 118 5.35 2.75 11.74
C VAL A 118 5.11 4.23 12.12
N ASP A 119 5.88 5.15 11.53
CA ASP A 119 5.75 6.60 11.77
C ASP A 119 4.38 7.16 11.34
N ILE A 120 3.72 6.53 10.38
CA ILE A 120 2.37 6.86 9.92
C ILE A 120 1.32 6.27 10.88
N GLY A 121 1.52 5.03 11.35
CA GLY A 121 0.66 4.30 12.27
C GLY A 121 0.51 4.94 13.65
N ASP A 122 1.55 5.61 14.14
CA ASP A 122 1.52 6.36 15.40
C ASP A 122 0.59 7.60 15.35
N LYS A 123 0.36 8.18 14.17
CA LYS A 123 -0.40 9.44 14.01
C LYS A 123 -1.90 9.32 14.30
N PRO A 124 -2.60 8.24 13.91
CA PRO A 124 -3.99 8.02 14.31
C PRO A 124 -4.18 7.57 15.77
N GLU A 125 -3.14 7.13 16.48
CA GLU A 125 -3.21 6.63 17.88
C GLU A 125 -3.97 7.58 18.84
N PRO A 126 -3.74 8.92 18.84
CA PRO A 126 -4.41 9.85 19.74
C PRO A 126 -5.92 10.01 19.50
N TYR A 127 -6.44 9.54 18.37
CA TYR A 127 -7.86 9.63 18.02
C TYR A 127 -8.64 8.37 18.41
N SER A 128 -8.00 7.40 19.08
CA SER A 128 -8.59 6.08 19.36
C SER A 128 -9.10 5.38 18.10
N LEU A 129 -8.49 5.69 16.95
CA LEU A 129 -8.78 5.03 15.66
C LEU A 129 -8.11 3.65 15.56
N VAL A 130 -7.47 3.19 16.63
CA VAL A 130 -6.77 1.89 16.75
C VAL A 130 -7.75 0.72 16.99
N ASP A 131 -9.05 0.89 16.67
CA ASP A 131 -9.97 -0.24 16.65
C ASP A 131 -9.77 -1.05 15.36
N PHE A 132 -9.82 -2.37 15.42
CA PHE A 132 -9.55 -3.30 14.31
C PHE A 132 -10.26 -2.96 12.98
N GLU A 133 -11.46 -2.36 13.05
CA GLU A 133 -12.22 -1.93 11.87
C GLU A 133 -11.78 -0.57 11.30
N MET A 134 -11.20 0.33 12.11
CA MET A 134 -10.86 1.70 11.71
C MET A 134 -9.35 2.01 11.77
N GLY A 135 -8.55 0.98 12.10
CA GLY A 135 -7.13 1.07 12.38
C GLY A 135 -6.24 0.78 11.18
N PHE A 136 -5.01 1.27 11.31
CA PHE A 136 -3.91 0.96 10.42
C PHE A 136 -3.50 -0.49 10.66
N TRP A 137 -3.55 -1.35 9.63
CA TRP A 137 -3.15 -2.77 9.70
C TRP A 137 -1.62 -2.90 9.70
N GLU A 138 -0.97 -2.17 10.59
CA GLU A 138 0.48 -2.05 10.66
C GLU A 138 1.15 -3.40 10.78
N GLU A 139 0.72 -4.20 11.75
CA GLU A 139 1.32 -5.49 12.05
C GLU A 139 1.22 -6.43 10.84
N GLU A 140 0.08 -6.48 10.18
CA GLU A 140 -0.17 -7.32 9.00
C GLU A 140 0.61 -6.82 7.77
N ILE A 141 0.67 -5.51 7.53
CA ILE A 141 1.42 -4.92 6.41
C ILE A 141 2.92 -5.13 6.62
N ILE A 142 3.44 -4.83 7.83
CA ILE A 142 4.84 -5.04 8.20
C ILE A 142 5.20 -6.52 8.10
N HIS A 143 4.31 -7.43 8.50
CA HIS A 143 4.53 -8.86 8.37
C HIS A 143 4.78 -9.27 6.91
N VAL A 144 3.92 -8.85 5.98
CA VAL A 144 4.07 -9.16 4.54
C VAL A 144 5.37 -8.58 3.98
N LEU A 145 5.72 -7.34 4.35
CA LEU A 145 6.98 -6.70 3.92
C LEU A 145 8.22 -7.37 4.51
N THR A 146 8.13 -7.87 5.75
CA THR A 146 9.20 -8.66 6.40
C THR A 146 9.44 -9.96 5.65
N GLU A 147 8.37 -10.67 5.27
CA GLU A 147 8.50 -11.89 4.46
C GLU A 147 9.19 -11.61 3.12
N CYS A 148 8.88 -10.47 2.47
CA CYS A 148 9.59 -10.06 1.24
C CYS A 148 11.09 -9.89 1.45
N LEU A 149 11.51 -9.32 2.59
CA LEU A 149 12.93 -9.17 2.93
C LEU A 149 13.61 -10.51 3.16
N ASP A 150 12.96 -11.40 3.91
CA ASP A 150 13.50 -12.73 4.22
C ASP A 150 13.71 -13.55 2.95
N ASP A 151 12.74 -13.55 2.02
CA ASP A 151 12.83 -14.22 0.74
C ASP A 151 13.95 -13.63 -0.16
N ALA A 152 14.07 -12.29 -0.19
CA ALA A 152 15.14 -11.61 -0.90
C ALA A 152 16.54 -11.88 -0.30
N HIS A 153 16.65 -12.03 1.02
CA HIS A 153 17.89 -12.37 1.71
C HIS A 153 18.29 -13.84 1.51
N GLY A 154 17.32 -14.77 1.50
CA GLY A 154 17.53 -16.18 1.16
C GLY A 154 18.09 -16.39 -0.25
N ARG A 155 17.78 -15.50 -1.19
CA ARG A 155 18.39 -15.50 -2.53
C ARG A 155 19.88 -15.18 -2.50
N ARG A 156 20.33 -14.20 -1.70
CA ARG A 156 21.74 -13.75 -1.69
C ARG A 156 22.69 -14.81 -1.15
N SER A 157 22.20 -15.71 -0.30
CA SER A 157 22.95 -16.87 0.19
C SER A 157 22.98 -18.05 -0.79
N MET A 158 21.96 -18.22 -1.66
CA MET A 158 21.89 -19.31 -2.65
C MET A 158 22.45 -18.98 -4.06
N SER A 159 22.58 -17.70 -4.42
CA SER A 159 23.00 -17.27 -5.78
C SER A 159 24.49 -17.42 -6.10
N VAL A 160 25.25 -18.17 -5.28
CA VAL A 160 26.66 -18.52 -5.55
C VAL A 160 26.82 -19.68 -6.55
N GLU A 161 25.77 -20.44 -6.92
CA GLU A 161 25.98 -21.74 -7.62
C GLU A 161 25.14 -22.07 -8.89
N ARG A 162 24.62 -21.13 -9.72
CA ARG A 162 23.90 -21.57 -10.94
C ARG A 162 24.14 -20.78 -12.24
N GLU A 163 24.57 -21.53 -13.27
CA GLU A 163 24.74 -21.10 -14.66
C GLU A 163 23.41 -20.86 -15.41
N PRO A 164 23.38 -19.99 -16.44
CA PRO A 164 22.15 -19.60 -17.10
C PRO A 164 21.92 -20.39 -18.40
N ASN A 165 20.84 -21.16 -18.48
CA ASN A 165 20.26 -21.50 -19.78
C ASN A 165 18.74 -21.73 -19.67
N SER A 166 17.93 -20.78 -20.17
CA SER A 166 16.64 -21.04 -20.82
C SER A 166 15.97 -19.75 -21.29
N SER A 167 15.41 -19.81 -22.51
CA SER A 167 14.75 -18.74 -23.25
C SER A 167 13.51 -18.16 -22.55
N PRO A 168 13.06 -16.95 -22.93
CA PRO A 168 12.02 -16.22 -22.21
C PRO A 168 10.62 -16.72 -22.61
N VAL A 169 9.80 -16.98 -21.58
CA VAL A 169 8.36 -17.17 -21.68
C VAL A 169 7.75 -15.95 -20.99
N SER A 170 6.94 -15.20 -21.72
CA SER A 170 6.26 -13.98 -21.27
C SER A 170 5.70 -14.11 -19.85
N ALA A 171 6.13 -13.24 -18.93
CA ALA A 171 5.52 -13.07 -17.61
C ALA A 171 4.19 -12.33 -17.79
N ASP A 172 3.09 -13.06 -17.71
CA ASP A 172 1.77 -12.45 -17.72
C ASP A 172 1.48 -11.95 -16.31
N CYS A 173 1.56 -10.64 -16.10
CA CYS A 173 1.36 -9.97 -14.81
C CYS A 173 -0.10 -10.08 -14.30
N SER A 174 -1.00 -10.57 -15.15
CA SER A 174 -2.45 -10.57 -14.99
C SER A 174 -2.95 -11.74 -14.14
N ASP A 175 -2.55 -11.81 -12.87
CA ASP A 175 -3.03 -12.87 -11.98
C ASP A 175 -4.45 -12.58 -11.47
N GLU A 176 -5.32 -13.59 -11.49
CA GLU A 176 -6.73 -13.56 -11.08
C GLU A 176 -6.89 -13.19 -9.59
N PHE A 177 -5.81 -13.37 -8.81
CA PHE A 177 -5.70 -13.03 -7.39
C PHE A 177 -5.95 -11.54 -7.10
N TYR A 178 -5.46 -10.62 -7.95
CA TYR A 178 -5.59 -9.17 -7.73
C TYR A 178 -7.01 -8.63 -7.99
N ARG A 179 -7.85 -9.38 -8.70
CA ARG A 179 -9.28 -9.03 -8.85
C ARG A 179 -10.04 -9.13 -7.52
N ASN A 180 -9.60 -9.96 -6.58
CA ASN A 180 -10.24 -10.08 -5.27
C ASN A 180 -9.83 -8.94 -4.30
N PHE A 181 -8.72 -8.25 -4.57
CA PHE A 181 -8.23 -7.12 -3.78
C PHE A 181 -8.78 -5.76 -4.23
N ALA A 182 -9.32 -5.68 -5.46
CA ALA A 182 -9.94 -4.48 -6.02
C ALA A 182 -11.47 -4.59 -5.97
N PRO A 183 -12.14 -4.20 -4.86
CA PRO A 183 -13.60 -4.33 -4.70
C PRO A 183 -14.45 -3.58 -5.74
N TRP A 184 -13.86 -2.74 -6.61
CA TRP A 184 -14.55 -1.99 -7.67
C TRP A 184 -14.56 -2.65 -9.06
N GLU A 185 -13.89 -3.79 -9.27
CA GLU A 185 -13.89 -4.52 -10.56
C GLU A 185 -15.12 -5.46 -10.74
N GLY A 186 -16.18 -5.25 -9.95
CA GLY A 186 -17.42 -6.03 -10.01
C GLY A 186 -18.65 -5.15 -10.24
N GLY A 187 -18.92 -4.82 -11.51
CA GLY A 187 -20.15 -4.18 -11.98
C GLY A 187 -20.59 -4.74 -13.33
#